data_AF-A0A962MIE8-F1
#
_entry.id   AF-A0A962MIE8-F1
#
_cell.length_a   1.000
_cell.length_b   1.000
_cell.length_c   1.000
_cell.angle_alpha   90.00
_cell.angle_beta   90.00
_cell.angle_gamma   90.00
#
_symmetry.space_group_name_H-M   'P 1'
#
loop_
_entity.id
_entity.type
_entity.pdbx_description
1 polymer ?
#
loop_
_entity_poly.entity_id
_entity_poly.type
_entity_poly.pdbx_seq_one_letter_code
_entity_poly.pdbx_strand_id
1 'polypeptide(L)'
;RPLRALQSVQDLSPALQDRIFYVVFEHLMQAPQDVMHSIWSWLGVPRIEFNPAELAVKPHESDSYYRFKYPHTTRNAIAAPCQHAVPIRINTDIRVKFEWFYQLFYPGLLPSKQRQNPRKNS
;
A
#
# COMPACT_ATOMS: atom_id res chain seq x y z
N ARG A 1 -7.69 -15.58 2.03
CA ARG A 1 -7.73 -14.48 3.03
C ARG A 1 -6.38 -13.74 3.02
N PRO A 2 -6.16 -12.82 2.08
CA PRO A 2 -4.83 -12.21 1.84
C PRO A 2 -4.32 -11.37 3.03
N LEU A 3 -5.18 -10.56 3.66
CA LEU A 3 -4.76 -9.70 4.78
C LEU A 3 -4.29 -10.49 6.01
N ARG A 4 -4.85 -11.67 6.29
CA ARG A 4 -4.38 -12.52 7.40
C ARG A 4 -3.01 -13.11 7.14
N ALA A 5 -2.69 -13.45 5.89
CA ALA A 5 -1.36 -13.92 5.52
C ALA A 5 -0.32 -12.81 5.73
N LEU A 6 -0.66 -11.56 5.39
CA LEU A 6 0.20 -10.41 5.66
C LEU A 6 0.38 -10.15 7.16
N GLN A 7 -0.65 -10.38 7.98
CA GLN A 7 -0.54 -10.28 9.43
C GLN A 7 0.48 -11.28 10.00
N SER A 8 0.46 -12.54 9.56
CA SER A 8 1.42 -13.55 10.02
C SER A 8 2.87 -13.28 9.62
N VAL A 9 3.12 -12.42 8.63
CA VAL A 9 4.49 -12.00 8.27
C VAL A 9 5.14 -11.20 9.40
N GLN A 10 4.36 -10.58 10.29
CA GLN A 10 4.89 -9.89 11.47
C GLN A 10 5.50 -10.83 12.50
N ASP A 11 5.13 -12.12 12.47
CA ASP A 11 5.66 -13.14 13.38
C ASP A 11 6.98 -13.75 12.87
N LEU A 12 7.45 -13.33 11.69
CA LEU A 12 8.74 -13.77 11.16
C LEU A 12 9.90 -13.27 12.03
N SER A 13 11.02 -13.99 12.01
CA SER A 13 12.24 -13.53 12.69
C SER A 13 12.74 -12.20 12.12
N PRO A 14 13.41 -11.36 12.92
CA PRO A 14 13.93 -10.06 12.44
C PRO A 14 14.76 -10.18 11.16
N ALA A 15 15.63 -11.19 11.08
CA ALA A 15 16.48 -11.44 9.91
C ALA A 15 15.70 -11.74 8.62
N LEU A 16 14.47 -12.28 8.72
CA LEU A 16 13.59 -12.46 7.58
C LEU A 16 12.78 -11.21 7.28
N GLN A 17 12.39 -10.44 8.30
CA GLN A 17 11.69 -9.16 8.11
C GLN A 17 12.56 -8.15 7.35
N ASP A 18 13.86 -8.10 7.60
CA ASP A 18 14.80 -7.23 6.88
C ASP A 18 14.87 -7.53 5.37
N ARG A 19 14.46 -8.74 4.97
CA ARG A 19 14.39 -9.20 3.57
C ARG A 19 13.04 -8.93 2.91
N ILE A 20 12.16 -8.17 3.56
CA ILE A 20 10.84 -7.82 3.05
C ILE A 20 10.73 -6.30 2.99
N PHE A 21 10.41 -5.78 1.81
CA PHE A 21 10.11 -4.38 1.60
C PHE A 21 8.63 -4.18 1.31
N TYR A 22 7.98 -3.29 2.05
CA TYR A 22 6.58 -2.97 1.84
C TYR A 22 6.41 -1.70 1.01
N VAL A 23 5.53 -1.77 0.02
CA VAL A 23 5.12 -0.62 -0.78
C VAL A 23 3.64 -0.38 -0.56
N VAL A 24 3.30 0.78 0.00
CA VAL A 24 1.92 1.26 0.07
C VAL A 24 1.55 1.80 -1.31
N PHE A 25 0.50 1.23 -1.91
CA PHE A 25 0.08 1.57 -3.27
C PHE A 25 -0.22 3.05 -3.42
N GLU A 26 -0.95 3.63 -2.48
CA GLU A 26 -1.34 5.04 -2.46
C GLU A 26 -0.11 5.95 -2.46
N HIS A 27 0.93 5.60 -1.70
CA HIS A 27 2.17 6.36 -1.66
C HIS A 27 2.93 6.24 -2.99
N LEU A 28 3.01 5.04 -3.57
CA LEU A 28 3.60 4.84 -4.90
C LEU A 28 2.89 5.68 -5.96
N MET A 29 1.56 5.79 -5.90
CA MET A 29 0.78 6.55 -6.87
C MET A 29 0.92 8.07 -6.68
N GLN A 30 1.21 8.55 -5.47
CA GLN A 30 1.38 9.97 -5.16
C GLN A 30 2.81 10.46 -5.36
N ALA A 31 3.80 9.65 -4.98
CA ALA A 31 5.22 9.98 -5.02
C ALA A 31 6.03 8.83 -5.67
N PRO A 32 5.78 8.51 -6.95
CA PRO A 32 6.36 7.34 -7.60
C PRO A 32 7.89 7.35 -7.65
N GLN A 33 8.51 8.53 -7.82
CA GLN A 33 9.96 8.65 -7.86
C GLN A 33 10.60 8.34 -6.49
N ASP A 34 10.05 8.89 -5.41
CA ASP A 34 10.56 8.69 -4.05
C ASP A 34 10.42 7.22 -3.61
N VAL A 35 9.28 6.61 -3.92
CA VAL A 35 9.03 5.21 -3.60
C VAL A 35 9.95 4.29 -4.41
N MET A 36 10.11 4.53 -5.70
CA MET A 36 11.02 3.72 -6.52
C MET A 36 12.49 3.90 -6.11
N HIS A 37 12.89 5.11 -5.72
CA HIS A 37 14.20 5.35 -5.14
C HIS A 37 14.43 4.51 -3.87
N SER A 38 13.43 4.45 -3.00
CA SER A 38 13.48 3.62 -1.79
C SER A 38 13.61 2.13 -2.13
N ILE A 39 12.91 1.66 -3.16
CA ILE A 39 13.01 0.27 -3.65
C ILE A 39 14.42 -0.03 -4.18
N TRP A 40 15.00 0.83 -5.03
CA TRP A 40 16.35 0.60 -5.56
C TRP A 40 17.41 0.59 -4.46
N SER A 41 17.30 1.53 -3.51
CA SER A 41 18.17 1.58 -2.34
C SER A 41 18.10 0.29 -1.53
N TRP A 42 16.90 -0.21 -1.26
CA TRP A 42 16.71 -1.47 -0.54
C TRP A 42 17.25 -2.68 -1.31
N LEU A 43 17.11 -2.70 -2.63
CA LEU A 43 17.68 -3.74 -3.50
C LEU A 43 19.21 -3.64 -3.67
N GLY A 44 19.82 -2.54 -3.23
CA GLY A 44 21.25 -2.28 -3.42
C GLY A 44 21.65 -2.01 -4.87
N VAL A 45 20.72 -1.51 -5.70
CA VAL A 45 20.98 -1.20 -7.12
C VAL A 45 21.06 0.32 -7.34
N PRO A 46 21.79 0.77 -8.38
CA PRO A 46 21.84 2.18 -8.72
C PRO A 46 20.45 2.75 -9.02
N ARG A 47 20.26 4.03 -8.72
CA ARG A 47 19.05 4.77 -9.07
C ARG A 47 18.86 4.76 -10.59
N ILE A 48 17.66 4.41 -11.03
CA ILE A 48 17.26 4.40 -12.45
C ILE A 48 16.28 5.55 -12.65
N GLU A 49 16.62 6.55 -13.44
CA GLU A 49 15.65 7.61 -13.74
C GLU A 49 14.51 7.08 -14.60
N PHE A 50 13.28 7.43 -14.25
CA PHE A 50 12.12 7.31 -15.13
C PHE A 50 11.20 8.51 -14.94
N ASN A 51 10.42 8.82 -15.97
CA ASN A 51 9.41 9.87 -15.94
C ASN A 51 8.03 9.25 -15.64
N PRO A 52 7.44 9.47 -14.46
CA PRO A 52 6.10 8.94 -14.12
C PRO A 52 4.98 9.48 -15.02
N ALA A 53 5.20 10.62 -15.69
CA ALA A 53 4.25 11.22 -16.62
C ALA A 53 4.40 10.68 -18.06
N GLU A 54 5.50 9.98 -18.36
CA GLU A 54 5.83 9.50 -19.71
C GLU A 54 6.42 8.09 -19.65
N LEU A 55 5.56 7.12 -19.37
CA LEU A 55 5.90 5.71 -19.34
C LEU A 55 5.92 5.13 -20.75
N ALA A 56 6.96 4.36 -21.05
CA ALA A 56 7.03 3.55 -22.25
C ALA A 56 6.05 2.38 -22.12
N VAL A 57 4.91 2.48 -22.80
CA VAL A 57 3.88 1.45 -22.81
C VAL A 57 3.89 0.76 -24.17
N LYS A 58 4.03 -0.57 -24.19
CA LYS A 58 3.85 -1.32 -25.44
C LYS A 58 2.40 -1.18 -25.93
N PRO A 59 2.17 -1.05 -27.25
CA PRO A 59 0.82 -1.14 -27.78
C PRO A 59 0.22 -2.50 -27.40
N HIS A 60 -0.98 -2.44 -26.82
CA HIS A 60 -1.87 -3.53 -26.42
C HIS A 60 -1.41 -4.95 -26.83
N GLU A 61 -0.85 -5.72 -25.89
CA GLU A 61 -0.67 -7.16 -26.07
C GLU A 61 -2.04 -7.84 -25.91
N SER A 62 -2.68 -8.14 -27.05
CA SER A 62 -3.92 -8.91 -27.10
C SER A 62 -3.58 -10.40 -27.07
N ASP A 63 -3.18 -10.91 -25.91
CA ASP A 63 -2.94 -12.35 -25.74
C ASP A 63 -4.13 -13.02 -25.05
N SER A 64 -5.12 -13.39 -25.85
CA SER A 64 -5.95 -14.55 -25.55
C SER A 64 -6.77 -15.02 -26.75
N TYR A 65 -6.37 -16.19 -27.28
CA TYR A 65 -7.17 -17.08 -28.13
C TYR A 65 -8.54 -17.46 -27.52
N TYR A 66 -8.73 -17.21 -26.22
CA TYR A 66 -10.01 -17.30 -25.50
C TYR A 66 -10.51 -15.90 -25.14
N ARG A 67 -11.64 -15.46 -25.71
CA ARG A 67 -12.29 -14.13 -25.54
C ARG A 67 -12.83 -13.83 -24.11
N PHE A 68 -12.16 -14.32 -23.06
CA PHE A 68 -12.52 -14.12 -21.66
C PHE A 68 -11.62 -13.13 -20.91
N LYS A 69 -10.56 -12.59 -21.54
CA LYS A 69 -9.76 -11.53 -20.93
C LYS A 69 -10.36 -10.16 -21.24
N TYR A 70 -10.70 -9.42 -20.19
CA TYR A 70 -11.09 -8.03 -20.30
C TYR A 70 -9.90 -7.22 -20.83
N PRO A 71 -10.08 -6.35 -21.84
CA PRO A 71 -9.01 -5.50 -22.31
C PRO A 71 -8.57 -4.57 -21.18
N HIS A 72 -7.29 -4.66 -20.81
CA HIS A 72 -6.71 -3.77 -19.83
C HIS A 72 -6.36 -2.45 -20.51
N THR A 73 -6.99 -1.35 -20.08
CA THR A 73 -6.59 0.00 -20.48
C THR A 73 -5.20 0.28 -19.92
N THR A 74 -4.22 0.43 -20.81
CA THR A 74 -2.88 0.82 -20.40
C THR A 74 -2.76 2.34 -20.45
N ARG A 75 -2.04 2.94 -19.49
CA ARG A 75 -1.86 4.38 -19.37
C ARG A 75 -0.38 4.73 -19.41
N ASN A 76 -0.08 5.81 -20.11
CA ASN A 76 1.25 6.34 -20.35
C ASN A 76 1.74 7.20 -19.17
N ALA A 77 0.91 7.37 -18.13
CA ALA A 77 1.23 8.14 -16.94
C ALA A 77 0.66 7.46 -15.70
N ILE A 78 1.39 7.58 -14.59
CA ILE A 78 0.90 7.22 -13.26
C ILE A 78 -0.09 8.29 -12.81
N ALA A 79 -1.25 7.86 -12.32
CA ALA A 79 -2.27 8.74 -11.78
C ALA A 79 -2.80 8.17 -10.47
N ALA A 80 -3.02 9.04 -9.49
CA ALA A 80 -3.61 8.65 -8.22
C ALA A 80 -4.99 7.99 -8.41
N PRO A 81 -5.31 6.93 -7.64
CA PRO A 81 -6.63 6.34 -7.66
C PRO A 81 -7.68 7.35 -7.18
N CYS A 82 -8.88 7.25 -7.74
CA CYS A 82 -10.02 8.04 -7.26
C CYS A 82 -10.39 7.59 -5.84
N GLN A 83 -10.59 8.54 -4.93
CA GLN A 83 -11.08 8.23 -3.59
C GLN A 83 -12.58 7.93 -3.64
N HIS A 84 -12.95 6.77 -3.11
CA HIS A 84 -14.35 6.39 -2.98
C HIS A 84 -14.87 6.85 -1.62
N ALA A 85 -16.01 7.53 -1.62
CA ALA A 85 -16.70 7.88 -0.37
C ALA A 85 -17.23 6.61 0.30
N VAL A 86 -16.71 6.32 1.49
CA VAL A 86 -17.18 5.21 2.33
C VAL A 86 -17.87 5.81 3.56
N PRO A 87 -19.08 5.35 3.92
CA PRO A 87 -19.76 5.81 5.13
C PRO A 87 -18.87 5.75 6.37
N ILE A 88 -18.92 6.79 7.21
CA ILE A 88 -18.04 6.93 8.39
C ILE A 88 -18.10 5.68 9.29
N ARG A 89 -19.30 5.14 9.51
CA ARG A 89 -19.48 3.92 10.32
C ARG A 89 -18.67 2.73 9.77
N ILE A 90 -18.71 2.50 8.46
CA ILE A 90 -17.98 1.39 7.83
C ILE A 90 -16.47 1.62 7.94
N ASN A 91 -16.02 2.85 7.73
CA ASN A 91 -14.60 3.20 7.92
C ASN A 91 -14.13 2.95 9.35
N THR A 92 -14.92 3.31 10.36
CA THR A 92 -14.59 3.03 11.77
C THR A 92 -14.51 1.53 12.02
N ASP A 93 -15.49 0.75 11.55
CA ASP A 93 -15.51 -0.71 11.72
C ASP A 93 -14.28 -1.37 11.07
N ILE A 94 -13.87 -0.90 9.89
CA ILE A 94 -12.66 -1.38 9.20
C ILE A 94 -11.41 -1.07 10.02
N ARG A 95 -11.26 0.18 10.50
CA ARG A 95 -10.08 0.59 11.29
C ARG A 95 -9.94 -0.20 12.58
N VAL A 96 -11.06 -0.47 13.27
CA VAL A 96 -11.05 -1.27 14.50
C VAL A 96 -10.68 -2.73 14.21
N LYS A 97 -11.30 -3.34 13.19
CA LYS A 97 -11.03 -4.76 12.85
C LYS A 97 -9.62 -5.01 12.33
N PHE A 98 -9.02 -4.01 11.68
CA PHE A 98 -7.69 -4.10 11.08
C PHE A 98 -6.71 -3.12 11.72
N GLU A 99 -6.82 -2.90 13.03
CA GLU A 99 -5.98 -1.94 13.76
C GLU A 99 -4.48 -2.14 13.46
N TRP A 100 -4.01 -3.39 13.50
CA TRP A 100 -2.61 -3.75 13.20
C TRP A 100 -2.14 -3.24 11.83
N PHE A 101 -3.01 -3.26 10.82
CA PHE A 101 -2.66 -2.89 9.46
C PHE A 101 -2.47 -1.37 9.36
N TYR A 102 -3.36 -0.62 10.00
CA TYR A 102 -3.26 0.84 10.06
C TYR A 102 -2.09 1.30 10.94
N GLN A 103 -1.77 0.59 12.02
CA GLN A 103 -0.57 0.89 12.82
C GLN A 103 0.71 0.74 12.00
N LEU A 104 0.79 -0.33 11.20
CA LEU A 104 2.00 -0.64 10.43
C LEU A 104 2.18 0.29 9.22
N PHE A 105 1.12 0.53 8.44
CA PHE A 105 1.24 1.23 7.15
C PHE A 105 0.74 2.66 7.15
N TYR A 106 -0.07 3.06 8.14
CA TYR A 106 -0.69 4.37 8.21
C TYR A 106 -0.65 4.97 9.64
N PRO A 107 0.56 5.06 10.26
CA PRO A 107 0.69 5.61 11.59
C PRO A 107 0.19 7.06 11.58
N GLY A 108 -0.89 7.33 12.31
CA GLY A 108 -1.56 8.65 12.35
C GLY A 108 -3.01 8.65 11.86
N LEU A 109 -3.47 7.60 11.15
CA LEU A 109 -4.89 7.46 10.80
C LEU A 109 -5.74 6.81 11.91
N LEU A 110 -5.09 6.27 12.93
CA LEU A 110 -5.75 5.73 14.11
C LEU A 110 -6.00 6.84 15.14
N PRO A 111 -7.18 6.86 15.77
CA PRO A 111 -7.43 7.79 16.86
C PRO A 111 -6.42 7.54 17.98
N SER A 112 -5.81 8.61 18.48
CA SER A 112 -4.94 8.54 19.66
C SER A 112 -5.74 7.94 20.82
N LYS A 113 -5.30 6.79 21.35
CA LYS A 113 -5.83 6.23 22.60
C LYS A 113 -5.57 7.25 23.70
N GLN A 114 -6.54 8.11 24.00
CA GLN A 114 -6.48 8.94 25.21
C GLN A 114 -6.37 7.98 26.39
N ARG A 115 -5.24 8.05 27.11
CA ARG A 115 -5.06 7.36 28.39
C ARG A 115 -6.23 7.75 29.28
N GLN A 116 -7.18 6.84 29.48
CA GLN A 116 -8.16 7.00 30.55
C GLN A 116 -7.40 6.92 31.86
N ASN A 117 -7.17 8.07 32.49
CA ASN A 117 -6.71 8.12 33.87
C ASN A 117 -7.72 7.36 34.72
N PRO A 118 -7.31 6.38 35.55
CA PRO A 118 -8.23 5.79 36.50
C PRO A 118 -8.67 6.91 37.46
N ARG A 119 -9.97 7.18 37.49
CA ARG A 119 -10.57 8.02 38.53
C ARG A 119 -10.22 7.38 39.88
N LYS A 120 -9.35 8.04 40.64
CA LYS A 120 -9.21 7.79 42.07
C LYS A 120 -10.55 8.16 42.71
N ASN A 121 -11.29 7.17 43.16
CA ASN A 121 -12.41 7.39 44.07
C ASN A 121 -11.79 7.63 45.46
N SER A 122 -11.99 8.84 45.97
CA SER A 122 -11.89 9.16 47.40
C SER A 122 -13.23 8.91 48.07
#